data_AF-J9BP02-F1
#
_entry.id   AF-J9BP02-F1
#
_cell.length_a   1.000
_cell.length_b   1.000
_cell.length_c   1.000
_cell.angle_alpha   90.00
_cell.angle_beta   90.00
_cell.angle_gamma   90.00
#
_symmetry.space_group_name_H-M   'P 1'
#
loop_
_entity.id
_entity.type
_entity.pdbx_description
1 polymer ?
#
loop_
_entity_poly.entity_id
_entity_poly.type
_entity_poly.pdbx_seq_one_letter_code
_entity_poly.pdbx_strand_id
1 'polypeptide(L)' 'LGQHGVNIAAFIKEFNARTKDMEGYKIPVVITVYADRSFTFITKTPLPPCCF' A
#
# COMPACT_ATOMS: atom_id res chain seq x y z
N LEU A 1 9.11 0.52 8.86
CA LEU A 1 8.85 1.72 8.04
C LEU A 1 9.41 3.01 8.65
N GLY A 2 9.24 3.26 9.97
CA GLY A 2 9.91 4.39 10.66
C GLY A 2 11.44 4.26 10.74
N GLN A 3 11.97 3.03 10.78
CA GLN A 3 13.41 2.76 10.83
C GLN A 3 14.15 2.99 9.50
N HIS A 4 13.42 3.18 8.39
CA HIS A 4 13.97 3.48 7.06
C HIS A 4 13.75 4.94 6.62
N GLY A 5 13.22 5.81 7.50
CA GLY A 5 13.01 7.23 7.18
C GLY A 5 11.96 7.50 6.09
N VAL A 6 11.03 6.56 5.89
CA VAL A 6 9.98 6.65 4.87
C VAL A 6 8.84 7.53 5.38
N ASN A 7 8.35 8.44 4.54
CA ASN A 7 7.27 9.35 4.90
C ASN A 7 5.90 8.63 4.89
N ILE A 8 5.58 7.97 6.01
CA ILE A 8 4.35 7.17 6.20
C ILE A 8 3.08 7.99 5.95
N ALA A 9 3.06 9.27 6.31
CA ALA A 9 1.90 10.13 6.10
C ALA A 9 1.56 10.31 4.60
N ALA A 10 2.58 10.36 3.74
CA ALA A 10 2.39 10.44 2.30
C ALA A 10 1.84 9.11 1.73
N PHE A 11 2.38 7.99 2.20
CA PHE A 11 1.89 6.66 1.83
C PHE A 11 0.41 6.47 2.18
N ILE A 12 0.00 6.82 3.41
CA ILE A 12 -1.39 6.65 3.85
C ILE A 12 -2.35 7.46 2.96
N LYS A 13 -1.99 8.71 2.63
CA LYS A 13 -2.81 9.54 1.72
C LYS A 13 -2.96 8.92 0.34
N GLU A 14 -1.84 8.50 -0.26
CA GLU A 14 -1.87 7.95 -1.62
C GLU A 14 -2.54 6.57 -1.67
N PHE A 15 -2.33 5.75 -0.65
CA PHE A 15 -3.00 4.47 -0.49
C PHE A 15 -4.52 4.68 -0.40
N ASN A 16 -4.99 5.50 0.55
CA ASN A 16 -6.42 5.77 0.71
C ASN A 16 -7.07 6.37 -0.54
N ALA A 17 -6.33 7.17 -1.32
CA ALA A 17 -6.83 7.71 -2.59
C ALA A 17 -7.02 6.61 -3.64
N ARG A 18 -6.09 5.65 -3.73
CA ARG A 18 -6.15 4.53 -4.68
C ARG A 18 -7.12 3.41 -4.25
N THR A 19 -7.27 3.19 -2.95
CA THR A 19 -8.15 2.16 -2.39
C THR A 19 -9.52 2.67 -1.99
N LYS A 20 -9.85 3.94 -2.28
CA LYS A 20 -11.16 4.52 -2.01
C LYS A 20 -12.30 3.71 -2.65
N ASP A 21 -12.09 3.19 -3.85
CA ASP A 21 -13.07 2.37 -4.56
C ASP A 21 -13.14 0.91 -4.08
N MET A 22 -12.15 0.49 -3.27
CA MET A 22 -12.00 -0.86 -2.72
C MET A 22 -12.16 -0.86 -1.20
N GLU A 23 -12.91 0.11 -0.67
CA GLU A 23 -13.23 0.20 0.75
C GLU A 23 -13.96 -1.07 1.23
N GLY A 24 -13.50 -1.65 2.34
CA GLY A 24 -14.06 -2.89 2.90
C GLY A 24 -13.31 -4.18 2.53
N TYR A 25 -12.34 -4.14 1.60
CA TYR A 25 -11.51 -5.29 1.26
C TYR A 25 -10.10 -5.20 1.86
N LYS A 26 -9.55 -6.33 2.30
CA LYS A 26 -8.15 -6.42 2.74
C LYS A 26 -7.24 -6.49 1.52
N ILE A 27 -6.60 -5.38 1.20
CA ILE A 27 -5.77 -5.24 0.00
C ILE A 27 -4.29 -5.46 0.40
N PRO A 28 -3.63 -6.51 -0.11
CA PRO A 28 -2.21 -6.69 0.13
C PRO A 28 -1.40 -5.66 -0.66
N VAL A 29 -0.46 -5.01 0.03
CA VAL A 29 0.44 -4.01 -0.55
C VAL A 29 1.88 -4.43 -0.36
N VAL A 30 2.65 -4.34 -1.44
CA VAL A 30 4.12 -4.49 -1.38
C VAL A 30 4.73 -3.10 -1.45
N ILE A 31 5.54 -2.76 -0.45
CA ILE A 31 6.22 -1.47 -0.35
C ILE A 31 7.72 -1.71 -0.54
N THR A 32 8.30 -1.10 -1.56
CA THR A 32 9.73 -1.11 -1.84
C THR A 32 10.30 0.21 -1.38
N VAL A 33 11.31 0.16 -0.51
CA VAL A 33 11.98 1.34 0.04
C VAL A 33 13.36 1.45 -0.56
N TYR A 34 13.67 2.60 -1.16
CA TYR A 34 14.99 2.88 -1.73
C TYR A 34 15.87 3.65 -0.75
N ALA A 35 17.18 3.62 -0.97
CA ALA A 35 18.18 4.24 -0.09
C ALA A 35 18.08 5.77 -0.05
N ASP A 36 17.51 6.39 -1.08
CA ASP A 36 17.26 7.83 -1.18
C ASP A 36 16.01 8.28 -0.40
N ARG A 37 15.39 7.37 0.37
CA ARG A 37 14.14 7.59 1.15
C ARG A 37 12.88 7.71 0.30
N SER A 38 12.99 7.56 -1.03
CA SER A 38 11.80 7.32 -1.85
C SER A 38 11.24 5.93 -1.56
N PHE A 39 9.93 5.82 -1.75
CA PHE A 39 9.21 4.57 -1.63
C PHE A 39 8.31 4.39 -2.86
N THR A 40 8.21 3.16 -3.34
CA THR A 40 7.21 2.77 -4.33
C THR A 40 6.35 1.69 -3.72
N PHE A 41 5.06 1.68 -4.08
CA PHE A 41 4.16 0.66 -3.60
C PHE A 41 3.28 0.14 -4.73
N ILE A 42 2.98 -1.15 -4.66
CA ILE A 42 2.12 -1.85 -5.62
C ILE A 42 0.95 -2.43 -4.82
N THR A 43 -0.25 -1.97 -5.15
CA THR A 43 -1.51 -2.52 -4.64
C THR A 43 -1.88 -3.73 -5.49
N LYS A 44 -1.99 -4.91 -4.88
CA LYS A 44 -2.52 -6.10 -5.56
C LYS A 44 -4.03 -6.16 -5.42
N THR A 45 -4.72 -6.62 -6.46
CA THR A 45 -6.17 -6.85 -6.39
C THR A 45 -6.46 -7.83 -5.25
N PRO A 46 -7.41 -7.52 -4.34
CA PRO A 46 -7.82 -8.45 -3.32
C PRO A 46 -8.37 -9.69 -4.04
N LEU A 47 -7.72 -10.84 -3.86
CA LEU A 47 -8.28 -12.11 -4.29
C LEU A 47 -9.64 -12.25 -3.60
N PRO A 48 -10.73 -12.55 -4.33
CA PRO A 48 -12.01 -12.78 -3.69
C PRO A 48 -11.86 -13.87 -2.64
N PRO A 49 -12.51 -13.75 -1.46
CA PRO A 49 -12.50 -14.83 -0.49
C PRO A 49 -13.15 -16.04 -1.15
N CYS A 50 -12.35 -17.10 -1.35
CA CYS A 50 -12.75 -18.44 -1.77
C CYS A 50 -13.88 -18.53 -2.81
N CYS A 51 -13.51 -18.69 -4.09
CA CYS A 51 -14.27 -19.53 -5.00
C CYS A 51 -13.36 -20.70 -5.39
N PHE A 52 -13.38 -21.75 -4.58
CA PHE A 52 -12.85 -23.09 -4.86
C PHE A 52 -13.80 -24.10 -4.21
#